data_AF-A0A0A6US62-F1
#
_entry.id   AF-A0A0A6US62-F1
#
_cell.length_a   1.000
_cell.length_b   1.000
_cell.length_c   1.000
_cell.angle_alpha   90.00
_cell.angle_beta   90.00
_cell.angle_gamma   90.00
#
_symmetry.space_group_name_H-M   'P 1'
#
loop_
_entity.id
_entity.type
_entity.pdbx_description
1 polymer ?
#
loop_
_entity_poly.entity_id
_entity_poly.type
_entity_poly.pdbx_seq_one_letter_code
_entity_poly.pdbx_strand_id
1 'polypeptide(L)'
;MGMGEAQPTEEAVLAMWAGILPHSPGPGVDFFDAGGQSLHLVQFLQQVYQRYRVDLEVTELFAEEFTARRAAAVIARAMEADAEVDDLADRLADLPEEEVMALLSDQTVEG
;
A
#
# COMPACT_ATOMS: atom_id res chain seq x y z
N MET A 1 5.83 20.62 -16.82
CA MET A 1 6.16 20.37 -15.40
C MET A 1 5.69 18.97 -15.09
N GLY A 2 6.53 17.96 -15.32
CA GLY A 2 6.17 16.58 -15.00
C GLY A 2 6.07 16.46 -13.49
N MET A 3 4.87 16.27 -12.96
CA MET A 3 4.75 15.82 -11.58
C MET A 3 5.38 14.44 -11.59
N GLY A 4 6.60 14.35 -11.05
CA GLY A 4 7.31 13.11 -10.89
C GLY A 4 6.35 12.08 -10.33
N GLU A 5 6.39 10.91 -10.94
CA GLU A 5 5.74 9.68 -10.56
C GLU A 5 5.39 9.70 -9.07
N ALA A 6 4.14 9.40 -8.71
CA ALA A 6 3.68 9.30 -7.32
C ALA A 6 4.39 8.12 -6.63
N GLN A 7 5.70 8.26 -6.46
CA GLN A 7 6.57 7.29 -5.85
C GLN A 7 6.50 7.54 -4.36
N PRO A 8 6.19 6.52 -3.56
CA PRO A 8 6.25 6.63 -2.12
C PRO A 8 7.71 6.77 -1.71
N THR A 9 8.16 8.01 -1.51
CA THR A 9 9.47 8.34 -0.96
C THR A 9 9.33 8.69 0.53
N GLU A 10 10.44 8.57 1.26
CA GLU A 10 10.52 9.03 2.66
C GLU A 10 10.01 10.47 2.79
N GLU A 11 10.43 11.36 1.88
CA GLU A 11 10.04 12.77 1.88
C GLU A 11 8.53 12.97 1.61
N ALA A 12 7.94 12.17 0.73
CA ALA A 12 6.49 12.18 0.50
C ALA A 12 5.72 11.71 1.74
N VAL A 13 6.22 10.71 2.45
CA VAL A 13 5.63 10.26 3.71
C VAL A 13 5.75 11.31 4.79
N LEU A 14 6.93 11.93 4.96
CA LEU A 14 7.13 13.02 5.91
C LEU A 14 6.18 14.19 5.62
N ALA A 15 5.95 14.52 4.35
CA ALA A 15 4.98 15.53 3.95
C ALA A 15 3.53 15.15 4.33
N MET A 16 3.13 13.88 4.16
CA MET A 16 1.83 13.39 4.62
C MET A 16 1.72 13.48 6.15
N TRP A 17 2.78 13.07 6.86
CA TRP A 17 2.84 13.10 8.32
C TRP A 17 2.80 14.51 8.89
N ALA A 18 3.42 15.49 8.24
CA ALA A 18 3.37 16.89 8.65
C ALA A 18 1.94 17.47 8.67
N GLY A 19 1.02 16.92 7.88
CA GLY A 19 -0.39 17.31 7.88
C GLY A 19 -1.27 16.57 8.88
N ILE A 20 -0.76 15.48 9.49
CA ILE A 20 -1.52 14.59 10.37
C ILE A 20 -1.04 14.70 11.82
N LEU A 21 0.28 14.74 12.00
CA LEU A 21 0.92 14.77 13.31
C LEU A 21 0.99 16.21 13.84
N PRO A 22 0.97 16.37 15.17
CA PRO A 22 1.09 17.68 15.81
C PRO A 22 2.49 18.32 15.62
N HIS A 23 3.51 17.51 15.34
CA HIS A 23 4.88 17.95 15.08
C HIS A 23 5.39 17.30 13.79
N SER A 24 6.20 18.01 13.00
CA SER A 24 6.89 17.42 11.85
C SER A 24 7.97 16.46 12.33
N PRO A 25 7.82 15.14 12.10
CA PRO A 25 8.85 14.17 12.45
C PRO A 25 10.10 14.36 11.60
N GLY A 26 11.26 14.02 12.18
CA GLY A 26 12.48 13.86 11.41
C GLY A 26 12.47 12.53 10.62
N PRO A 27 13.36 12.37 9.63
CA PRO A 27 13.41 11.19 8.76
C PRO A 27 13.68 9.87 9.49
N GLY A 28 14.30 9.92 10.68
CA GLY A 28 14.56 8.76 11.53
C GLY A 28 13.71 8.71 12.81
N VAL A 29 12.66 9.53 12.91
CA VAL A 29 11.77 9.54 14.07
C VAL A 29 10.64 8.55 13.84
N ASP A 30 10.38 7.71 14.83
CA ASP A 30 9.24 6.81 14.84
C ASP A 30 7.93 7.60 14.93
N PHE A 31 6.89 7.12 14.24
CA PHE A 31 5.58 7.75 14.20
C PHE A 31 5.00 8.03 15.60
N PHE A 32 5.15 7.12 16.55
CA PHE A 32 4.66 7.28 17.92
C PHE A 32 5.50 8.26 18.73
N ASP A 33 6.81 8.25 18.53
CA ASP A 33 7.73 9.22 19.17
C ASP A 33 7.43 10.66 18.71
N ALA A 34 7.00 10.82 17.45
CA ALA A 34 6.53 12.09 16.90
C ALA A 34 5.14 12.54 17.41
N GLY A 35 4.48 11.76 18.27
CA GLY A 35 3.13 12.03 18.78
C GLY A 35 2.00 11.37 17.99
N GLY A 36 2.32 10.36 17.20
CA GLY A 36 1.37 9.51 16.50
C GLY A 36 0.49 8.71 17.46
N GLN A 37 -0.80 8.64 17.17
CA GLN A 37 -1.76 7.81 17.89
C GLN A 37 -2.70 7.13 16.89
N SER A 38 -3.56 6.24 17.35
CA SER A 38 -4.44 5.44 16.49
C SER A 38 -5.26 6.28 15.49
N LEU A 39 -5.73 7.46 15.90
CA LEU A 39 -6.45 8.37 14.99
C LEU A 39 -5.55 8.94 13.88
N HIS A 40 -4.30 9.28 14.20
CA HIS A 40 -3.33 9.74 13.20
C HIS A 40 -2.98 8.60 12.23
N LEU A 41 -2.86 7.37 12.72
CA LEU A 41 -2.63 6.19 11.88
C LEU A 41 -3.79 6.00 10.90
N VAL A 42 -5.05 6.05 11.36
CA VAL A 42 -6.21 5.92 10.47
C VAL A 42 -6.24 7.02 9.41
N GLN A 43 -5.94 8.27 9.78
CA GLN A 43 -5.84 9.37 8.82
C GLN A 43 -4.71 9.16 7.81
N PHE A 44 -3.58 8.61 8.24
CA PHE A 44 -2.46 8.27 7.36
C PHE A 44 -2.85 7.18 6.36
N LEU A 45 -3.46 6.09 6.83
CA LEU A 45 -3.94 5.00 5.97
C LEU A 45 -4.94 5.53 4.92
N GLN A 46 -5.86 6.40 5.32
CA GLN A 46 -6.79 7.02 4.38
C GLN A 46 -6.10 7.91 3.35
N GLN A 47 -5.10 8.71 3.73
CA GLN A 47 -4.34 9.50 2.76
C GLN A 47 -3.56 8.63 1.77
N VAL A 48 -2.95 7.56 2.25
CA VAL A 48 -2.26 6.59 1.37
C VAL A 48 -3.25 5.98 0.40
N TYR A 49 -4.39 5.48 0.88
CA TYR A 49 -5.42 4.90 0.03
C TYR A 49 -5.97 5.90 -0.99
N GLN A 50 -6.16 7.17 -0.63
CA GLN A 50 -6.62 8.19 -1.57
C GLN A 50 -5.57 8.55 -2.63
N ARG A 51 -4.28 8.52 -2.27
CA ARG A 51 -3.19 8.94 -3.15
C ARG A 51 -2.66 7.82 -4.03
N TYR A 52 -2.54 6.61 -3.49
CA TYR A 52 -1.90 5.47 -4.13
C TYR A 52 -2.88 4.32 -4.41
N ARG A 53 -4.13 4.39 -3.92
CA ARG A 53 -5.17 3.35 -4.08
C ARG A 53 -4.83 1.98 -3.50
N VAL A 54 -3.79 1.90 -2.67
CA VAL A 54 -3.39 0.66 -1.98
C VAL A 54 -3.94 0.59 -0.57
N ASP A 55 -4.28 -0.62 -0.14
CA ASP A 55 -4.56 -0.93 1.27
C ASP A 55 -3.25 -1.30 1.97
N LEU A 56 -3.01 -0.69 3.12
CA LEU A 56 -1.81 -0.94 3.91
C LEU A 56 -2.18 -1.78 5.13
N GLU A 57 -1.51 -2.92 5.27
CA GLU A 57 -1.61 -3.71 6.49
C GLU A 57 -0.89 -3.02 7.64
N VAL A 58 -1.65 -2.72 8.70
CA VAL A 58 -1.13 -2.14 9.94
C VAL A 58 -0.03 -3.04 10.54
N THR A 59 -0.19 -4.34 10.42
CA THR A 59 0.82 -5.35 10.83
C THR A 59 2.17 -5.15 10.17
N GLU A 60 2.24 -4.78 8.88
CA GLU A 60 3.51 -4.53 8.18
C GLU A 60 4.17 -3.20 8.59
N LEU A 61 3.37 -2.19 8.95
CA LEU A 61 3.85 -0.89 9.44
C LEU A 61 4.46 -1.00 10.84
N PHE A 62 3.93 -1.89 11.68
CA PHE A 62 4.33 -2.09 13.08
C PHE A 62 5.29 -3.27 13.27
N ALA A 63 5.70 -3.95 12.21
CA ALA A 63 6.64 -5.07 12.30
C ALA A 63 8.01 -4.64 12.85
N GLU A 64 8.40 -3.39 12.62
CA GLU A 64 9.63 -2.74 13.09
C GLU A 64 9.32 -1.29 13.50
N GLU A 65 10.34 -0.45 13.68
CA GLU A 65 10.15 1.00 13.89
C GLU A 65 9.35 1.62 12.73
N PHE A 66 8.23 2.25 13.07
CA PHE A 66 7.32 2.87 12.12
C PHE A 66 7.88 4.23 11.71
N THR A 67 8.92 4.20 10.89
CA THR A 67 9.60 5.37 10.33
C THR A 67 9.06 5.72 8.95
N ALA A 68 9.28 6.98 8.51
CA ALA A 68 8.84 7.43 7.20
C ALA A 68 9.45 6.60 6.05
N ARG A 69 10.72 6.18 6.20
CA ARG A 69 11.39 5.28 5.26
C ARG A 69 10.68 3.94 5.14
N ARG A 70 10.28 3.36 6.27
CA ARG A 70 9.60 2.07 6.30
C ARG A 70 8.22 2.19 5.67
N ALA A 71 7.46 3.19 6.07
CA ALA A 71 6.16 3.48 5.49
C ALA A 71 6.23 3.61 3.97
N ALA A 72 7.23 4.34 3.45
CA ALA A 72 7.47 4.48 2.02
C ALA A 72 7.73 3.13 1.33
N ALA A 73 8.57 2.28 1.94
CA ALA A 73 8.87 0.94 1.42
C ALA A 73 7.64 0.01 1.42
N VAL A 74 6.82 0.04 2.48
CA VAL A 74 5.58 -0.75 2.56
C VAL A 74 4.57 -0.28 1.51
N ILE A 75 4.42 1.03 1.31
CA ILE A 75 3.56 1.57 0.24
C ILE A 75 4.05 1.13 -1.14
N ALA A 76 5.35 1.21 -1.41
CA ALA A 76 5.92 0.78 -2.69
C ALA A 76 5.57 -0.68 -2.99
N ARG A 77 5.82 -1.56 -2.02
CA ARG A 77 5.54 -2.99 -2.12
C ARG A 77 4.05 -3.28 -2.29
N ALA A 78 3.18 -2.55 -1.60
CA ALA A 78 1.74 -2.68 -1.76
C ALA A 78 1.28 -2.25 -3.17
N MET A 79 1.90 -1.22 -3.75
CA MET A 79 1.61 -0.80 -5.13
C MET A 79 2.03 -1.84 -6.16
N GLU A 80 3.18 -2.49 -5.95
CA GLU A 80 3.64 -3.58 -6.81
C GLU A 80 2.68 -4.78 -6.74
N ALA A 81 2.24 -5.15 -5.53
CA ALA A 81 1.30 -6.26 -5.34
C ALA A 81 -0.08 -5.97 -5.97
N ASP A 82 -0.61 -4.76 -5.79
CA ASP A 82 -1.90 -4.35 -6.38
C ASP A 82 -1.85 -4.34 -7.91
N ALA A 83 -0.75 -3.86 -8.49
CA ALA A 83 -0.53 -3.89 -9.94
C ALA A 83 -0.43 -5.32 -10.50
N GLU A 84 0.18 -6.26 -9.76
CA GLU A 84 0.24 -7.68 -10.15
C GLU A 84 -1.15 -8.33 -10.15
N VAL A 85 -2.00 -7.99 -9.17
CA VAL A 85 -3.38 -8.47 -9.09
C VAL A 85 -4.24 -7.90 -10.21
N ASP A 86 -4.08 -6.62 -10.53
CA ASP A 86 -4.76 -5.96 -11.66
C ASP A 86 -4.36 -6.58 -13.01
N ASP A 87 -3.07 -6.82 -13.25
CA ASP A 87 -2.59 -7.53 -14.46
C ASP A 87 -3.20 -8.93 -14.59
N LEU A 88 -3.21 -9.70 -13.49
CA LEU A 88 -3.81 -11.02 -13.49
C LEU A 88 -5.32 -10.95 -13.76
N ALA A 89 -6.02 -9.97 -13.18
CA ALA A 89 -7.45 -9.77 -13.39
C ALA A 89 -7.76 -9.40 -14.85
N ASP A 90 -6.97 -8.52 -15.48
CA ASP A 90 -7.10 -8.16 -16.89
C ASP A 90 -6.89 -9.39 -17.80
N ARG A 91 -5.85 -10.18 -17.52
CA ARG A 91 -5.58 -11.43 -18.25
C ARG A 91 -6.68 -12.47 -18.10
N LEU A 92 -7.33 -12.55 -16.94
CA LEU A 92 -8.50 -13.42 -16.72
C LEU A 92 -9.75 -12.88 -17.42
N ALA A 93 -9.93 -11.56 -17.48
CA ALA A 93 -11.06 -10.93 -18.17
C ALA A 93 -11.01 -11.10 -19.70
N ASP A 94 -9.82 -11.27 -20.28
CA ASP A 94 -9.64 -11.55 -21.71
C ASP A 94 -9.91 -13.03 -22.08
N LEU A 95 -10.04 -13.93 -21.09
CA LEU A 95 -10.42 -15.32 -21.33
C LEU A 95 -11.93 -15.42 -21.61
N PRO A 96 -12.37 -16.03 -22.74
CA PRO A 96 -13.77 -16.33 -22.93
C PRO A 96 -14.24 -17.27 -21.81
N GLU A 97 -15.46 -17.06 -21.31
CA GLU A 97 -16.05 -17.81 -20.17
C GLU A 97 -15.96 -19.34 -20.33
N GLU A 98 -15.88 -19.83 -21.57
CA GLU A 98 -15.70 -21.24 -21.95
C GLU A 98 -14.36 -21.84 -21.46
N GLU A 99 -13.27 -21.07 -21.51
CA GLU A 99 -11.92 -21.50 -21.10
C GLU A 99 -11.76 -21.45 -19.56
N VAL A 100 -12.38 -20.45 -18.91
CA VAL A 100 -12.40 -20.32 -17.44
C VAL A 100 -13.17 -21.48 -16.81
N MET A 101 -14.31 -21.85 -17.40
CA MET A 101 -15.10 -23.00 -16.95
C MET A 101 -14.35 -24.33 -17.19
N ALA A 102 -13.58 -24.44 -18.28
CA ALA A 102 -12.75 -25.62 -18.55
C ALA A 102 -11.65 -25.81 -17.49
N LEU A 103 -10.96 -24.73 -17.08
CA LEU A 103 -9.93 -24.74 -16.02
C LEU A 103 -10.49 -25.06 -14.63
N LEU A 104 -11.71 -24.60 -14.30
CA LEU A 104 -12.38 -24.91 -13.03
C LEU A 104 -12.90 -26.36 -12.98
N SER A 105 -13.25 -26.93 -14.13
CA SER A 105 -13.75 -28.30 -14.25
C SER A 105 -12.63 -29.35 -14.12
N ASP A 106 -11.39 -28.99 -14.49
CA ASP A 106 -10.23 -29.90 -14.46
C ASP A 106 -9.71 -30.17 -13.03
N GLN A 107 -10.07 -29.32 -12.05
CA GLN A 107 -9.64 -29.47 -10.65
C GLN A 107 -10.57 -30.35 -9.77
N THR A 108 -11.53 -31.08 -10.36
CA THR A 108 -12.47 -31.97 -9.62
C THR A 108 -12.33 -33.46 -9.95
N VAL A 109 -11.31 -33.90 -10.68
CA VAL A 109 -11.07 -35.34 -10.82
C VAL A 109 -9.65 -35.70 -10.45
N GLU A 110 -9.43 -35.94 -9.15
CA GLU A 110 -8.67 -37.10 -8.68
C GLU A 110 -8.82 -37.23 -7.14
N GLY A 111 -9.58 -38.25 -6.70
CA GLY A 111 -9.61 -38.73 -5.31
C GLY A 111 -10.99 -39.01 -4.75
#